data_AF-A0A8H7AB94-F1
#
_entry.id   AF-A0A8H7AB94-F1
#
_cell.length_a   1.000
_cell.length_b   1.000
_cell.length_c   1.000
_cell.angle_alpha   90.00
_cell.angle_beta   90.00
_cell.angle_gamma   90.00
#
_symmetry.space_group_name_H-M   'P 1'
#
loop_
_entity.id
_entity.type
_entity.pdbx_description
1 polymer ?
#
loop_
_entity_poly.entity_id
_entity_poly.type
_entity_poly.pdbx_seq_one_letter_code
_entity_poly.pdbx_strand_id
1 'polypeptide(L)'
;MPLNLHLRSELGKLLEHRSALTPSTTKALIDAGYKINVERSPQRIFDDKEYEEVGATLVPENTWPDAPDDNIIIGLKELPVETFPLKHVHVQFAHCYKRQAGWEKVLARFARGNGVLLDLEFLTDSNGRRVAAFGYHAGFAGAALAIENWAWQINHQDEPLPSVSSYPNEDNLIADVKKAIAQGSEKAGKAPKVLIIGALGRCGSGAVDLCSRAGVPTENILRWDMAETAKGGPFPEIVESDIFINCIYLSSKIPNFVDIPSLDTPNRKLSVVCDVSADTTNPNNPIPIYTVATTFDKPTVPVEVQGEPPLSVISIDHLPSLLPREASEAFSNDLLPHLLRLKDWRSDPVWARAEKLFQEKVSTLPESEL
;
A
#
# COMPACT_ATOMS: atom_id res chain seq x y z
N MET A 1 -29.25 -10.95 17.05
CA MET A 1 -29.49 -10.88 15.59
C MET A 1 -28.14 -11.02 14.90
N PRO A 2 -28.05 -11.63 13.70
CA PRO A 2 -26.79 -11.67 12.96
C PRO A 2 -26.34 -10.24 12.64
N LEU A 3 -25.04 -9.97 12.77
CA LEU A 3 -24.45 -8.68 12.37
C LEU A 3 -24.45 -8.60 10.84
N ASN A 4 -24.91 -7.46 10.31
CA ASN A 4 -24.84 -7.17 8.88
C ASN A 4 -23.56 -6.39 8.57
N LEU A 5 -22.71 -6.92 7.68
CA LEU A 5 -21.61 -6.17 7.09
C LEU A 5 -21.98 -5.78 5.66
N HIS A 6 -21.72 -4.53 5.31
CA HIS A 6 -21.98 -3.98 3.99
C HIS A 6 -20.67 -3.55 3.34
N LEU A 7 -20.16 -4.36 2.41
CA LEU A 7 -18.98 -4.04 1.63
C LEU A 7 -19.35 -3.01 0.56
N ARG A 8 -18.90 -1.77 0.75
CA ARG A 8 -19.12 -0.69 -0.23
C ARG A 8 -18.22 -0.86 -1.46
N SER A 9 -18.64 -0.32 -2.60
CA SER A 9 -17.77 -0.12 -3.76
C SER A 9 -16.75 0.99 -3.47
N GLU A 10 -15.55 0.87 -4.03
CA GLU A 10 -14.55 1.95 -3.97
C GLU A 10 -14.88 2.99 -5.04
N LEU A 11 -14.93 4.27 -4.63
CA LEU A 11 -15.27 5.39 -5.52
C LEU A 11 -14.14 6.42 -5.49
N GLY A 12 -13.93 7.10 -6.62
CA GLY A 12 -13.11 8.32 -6.67
C GLY A 12 -11.59 8.12 -6.68
N LYS A 13 -11.09 6.89 -6.56
CA LYS A 13 -9.65 6.57 -6.68
C LYS A 13 -9.39 5.71 -7.91
N LEU A 14 -8.80 6.32 -8.94
CA LEU A 14 -8.34 5.61 -10.14
C LEU A 14 -7.44 4.44 -9.74
N LEU A 15 -7.67 3.27 -10.36
CA LEU A 15 -6.89 2.03 -10.15
C LEU A 15 -6.97 1.41 -8.75
N GLU A 16 -7.91 1.83 -7.90
CA GLU A 16 -8.20 1.13 -6.65
C GLU A 16 -9.08 -0.10 -6.92
N HIS A 17 -8.48 -1.18 -7.40
CA HIS A 17 -9.18 -2.42 -7.72
C HIS A 17 -9.26 -3.38 -6.52
N ARG A 18 -8.61 -3.06 -5.39
CA ARG A 18 -8.60 -3.91 -4.20
C ARG A 18 -9.94 -3.89 -3.47
N SER A 19 -10.11 -4.82 -2.54
CA SER A 19 -11.28 -4.92 -1.68
C SER A 19 -10.89 -5.24 -0.24
N ALA A 20 -11.64 -4.70 0.72
CA ALA A 20 -11.45 -4.99 2.15
C ALA A 20 -11.90 -6.41 2.53
N LEU A 21 -12.92 -6.93 1.83
CA LEU A 21 -13.34 -8.33 1.89
C LEU A 21 -13.10 -9.00 0.54
N THR A 22 -12.63 -10.24 0.54
CA THR A 22 -12.53 -11.07 -0.67
C THR A 22 -13.65 -12.11 -0.66
N PRO A 23 -13.90 -12.83 -1.76
CA PRO A 23 -14.85 -13.95 -1.75
C PRO A 23 -14.49 -14.99 -0.67
N SER A 24 -13.20 -15.26 -0.46
CA SER A 24 -12.73 -16.24 0.53
C SER A 24 -13.07 -15.81 1.97
N THR A 25 -12.79 -14.56 2.35
CA THR A 25 -13.08 -14.04 3.70
C THR A 25 -14.55 -13.74 3.91
N THR A 26 -15.26 -13.38 2.86
CA THR A 26 -16.72 -13.25 2.85
C THR A 26 -17.39 -14.58 3.18
N LYS A 27 -16.94 -15.67 2.54
CA LYS A 27 -17.41 -17.02 2.87
C LYS A 27 -17.20 -17.34 4.34
N ALA A 28 -16.00 -17.09 4.87
CA ALA A 28 -15.67 -17.38 6.26
C ALA A 28 -16.57 -16.60 7.25
N LEU A 29 -16.91 -15.34 6.94
CA LEU A 29 -17.83 -14.54 7.75
C LEU A 29 -19.26 -15.07 7.67
N ILE A 30 -19.74 -15.45 6.49
CA ILE A 30 -21.07 -16.06 6.32
C ILE A 30 -21.17 -17.37 7.11
N ASP A 31 -20.15 -18.23 7.01
CA ASP A 31 -20.06 -19.49 7.77
C ASP A 31 -20.05 -19.24 9.29
N ALA A 32 -19.56 -18.08 9.73
CA ALA A 32 -19.59 -17.63 11.13
C ALA A 32 -20.92 -16.95 11.55
N GLY A 33 -21.91 -16.90 10.66
CA GLY A 33 -23.26 -16.39 10.94
C GLY A 33 -23.47 -14.90 10.65
N TYR A 34 -22.55 -14.25 9.93
CA TYR A 34 -22.74 -12.88 9.46
C TYR A 34 -23.66 -12.86 8.24
N LYS A 35 -24.38 -11.74 8.06
CA LYS A 35 -25.03 -11.41 6.79
C LYS A 35 -24.15 -10.41 6.05
N ILE A 36 -23.79 -10.72 4.82
CA ILE A 36 -22.89 -9.88 4.03
C ILE A 36 -23.62 -9.32 2.82
N ASN A 37 -23.79 -8.00 2.78
CA ASN A 37 -24.15 -7.28 1.57
C ASN A 37 -22.88 -6.86 0.85
N VAL A 38 -22.83 -7.04 -0.46
CA VAL A 38 -21.74 -6.60 -1.31
C VAL A 38 -22.30 -5.68 -2.37
N GLU A 39 -21.84 -4.44 -2.41
CA GLU A 39 -22.13 -3.57 -3.53
C GLU A 39 -21.49 -4.13 -4.79
N ARG A 40 -22.30 -4.19 -5.85
CA ARG A 40 -21.80 -4.39 -7.21
C ARG A 40 -20.76 -3.32 -7.50
N SER A 41 -19.65 -3.71 -8.13
CA SER A 41 -18.55 -2.77 -8.38
C SER A 41 -17.93 -3.04 -9.75
N PRO A 42 -17.99 -2.09 -10.70
CA PRO A 42 -17.34 -2.25 -12.00
C PRO A 42 -15.80 -2.11 -11.91
N GLN A 43 -15.29 -1.64 -10.78
CA GLN A 43 -13.87 -1.37 -10.57
C GLN A 43 -13.16 -2.49 -9.79
N ARG A 44 -13.85 -3.26 -8.97
CA ARG A 44 -13.23 -4.31 -8.13
C ARG A 44 -12.60 -5.41 -8.99
N ILE A 45 -11.45 -5.93 -8.57
CA ILE A 45 -10.76 -7.05 -9.25
C ILE A 45 -11.51 -8.39 -9.14
N PHE A 46 -12.40 -8.51 -8.15
CA PHE A 46 -13.23 -9.67 -7.91
C PHE A 46 -14.57 -9.49 -8.59
N ASP A 47 -14.97 -10.47 -9.39
CA ASP A 47 -16.25 -10.46 -10.08
C ASP A 47 -17.39 -10.57 -9.05
N ASP A 48 -18.49 -9.87 -9.30
CA ASP A 48 -19.72 -9.97 -8.50
C ASP A 48 -20.15 -11.43 -8.25
N LYS A 49 -19.97 -12.28 -9.28
CA LYS A 49 -20.33 -13.70 -9.24
C LYS A 49 -19.53 -14.48 -8.18
N GLU A 50 -18.26 -14.13 -7.93
CA GLU A 50 -17.45 -14.78 -6.91
C GLU A 50 -18.04 -14.56 -5.50
N TYR A 51 -18.61 -13.38 -5.24
CA TYR A 51 -19.30 -13.10 -3.97
C TYR A 51 -20.67 -13.78 -3.88
N GLU A 52 -21.43 -13.80 -4.99
CA GLU A 52 -22.73 -14.48 -5.04
C GLU A 52 -22.58 -15.99 -4.79
N GLU A 53 -21.57 -16.63 -5.37
CA GLU A 53 -21.28 -18.06 -5.22
C GLU A 53 -20.96 -18.46 -3.77
N VAL A 54 -20.42 -17.55 -2.96
CA VAL A 54 -20.15 -17.78 -1.53
C VAL A 54 -21.32 -17.40 -0.62
N GLY A 55 -22.44 -16.94 -1.20
CA GLY A 55 -23.69 -16.64 -0.48
C GLY A 55 -23.85 -15.19 -0.04
N ALA A 56 -23.03 -14.25 -0.55
CA ALA A 56 -23.22 -12.83 -0.27
C ALA A 56 -24.45 -12.28 -1.02
N THR A 57 -25.11 -11.27 -0.45
CA THR A 57 -26.21 -10.57 -1.10
C THR A 57 -25.66 -9.40 -1.92
N LEU A 58 -25.77 -9.48 -3.25
CA LEU A 58 -25.39 -8.37 -4.12
C LEU A 58 -26.44 -7.25 -4.05
N VAL A 59 -25.99 -6.02 -3.86
CA VAL A 59 -26.80 -4.80 -3.84
C VAL A 59 -26.26 -3.77 -4.84
N PRO A 60 -27.07 -2.82 -5.35
CA PRO A 60 -26.57 -1.80 -6.28
C PRO A 60 -25.41 -0.99 -5.69
N GLU A 61 -24.53 -0.51 -6.56
CA GLU A 61 -23.40 0.34 -6.18
C GLU A 61 -23.86 1.61 -5.44
N ASN A 62 -23.08 2.03 -4.43
CA ASN A 62 -23.29 3.25 -3.67
C ASN A 62 -24.65 3.34 -2.95
N THR A 63 -25.13 2.21 -2.43
CA THR A 63 -26.39 2.13 -1.66
C THR A 63 -26.17 2.10 -0.14
N TRP A 64 -24.91 2.00 0.31
CA TRP A 64 -24.55 2.04 1.72
C TRP A 64 -25.10 3.25 2.51
N PRO A 65 -25.29 4.48 1.97
CA PRO A 65 -25.84 5.58 2.76
C PRO A 65 -27.27 5.32 3.24
N ASP A 66 -28.04 4.55 2.46
CA ASP A 66 -29.43 4.20 2.73
C ASP A 66 -29.56 2.85 3.45
N ALA A 67 -28.45 2.15 3.72
CA ALA A 67 -28.46 0.91 4.45
C ALA A 67 -29.00 1.11 5.88
N PRO A 68 -29.62 0.08 6.49
CA PRO A 68 -30.04 0.13 7.90
C PRO A 68 -28.94 0.59 8.84
N ASP A 69 -29.30 1.36 9.87
CA ASP A 69 -28.35 2.02 10.77
C ASP A 69 -27.50 1.02 11.59
N ASP A 70 -27.98 -0.22 11.75
CA ASP A 70 -27.27 -1.30 12.45
C ASP A 70 -26.29 -2.07 11.55
N ASN A 71 -26.20 -1.73 10.26
CA ASN A 71 -25.16 -2.26 9.39
C ASN A 71 -23.81 -1.59 9.67
N ILE A 72 -22.74 -2.38 9.64
CA ILE A 72 -21.37 -1.85 9.61
C ILE A 72 -20.92 -1.75 8.15
N ILE A 73 -20.53 -0.55 7.73
CA ILE A 73 -20.02 -0.29 6.38
C ILE A 73 -18.53 -0.57 6.36
N ILE A 74 -18.09 -1.49 5.50
CA ILE A 74 -16.67 -1.81 5.33
C ILE A 74 -16.23 -1.45 3.91
N GLY A 75 -15.09 -0.79 3.82
CA GLY A 75 -14.41 -0.46 2.57
C GLY A 75 -12.93 -0.27 2.82
N LEU A 76 -12.18 -0.01 1.77
CA LEU A 76 -10.74 0.15 1.86
C LEU A 76 -10.36 1.62 1.97
N LYS A 77 -10.72 2.47 1.00
CA LYS A 77 -10.19 3.84 0.92
C LYS A 77 -11.09 4.90 1.56
N GLU A 78 -10.67 6.15 1.43
CA GLU A 78 -11.42 7.33 1.80
C GLU A 78 -12.78 7.39 1.09
N LEU A 79 -13.77 8.01 1.73
CA LEU A 79 -15.04 8.33 1.07
C LEU A 79 -14.88 9.59 0.20
N PRO A 80 -15.70 9.77 -0.85
CA PRO A 80 -15.79 11.03 -1.56
C PRO A 80 -16.04 12.21 -0.59
N VAL A 81 -15.46 13.36 -0.95
CA VAL A 81 -15.61 14.60 -0.18
C VAL A 81 -17.04 15.10 -0.33
N GLU A 82 -17.83 14.86 0.70
CA GLU A 82 -19.24 15.23 0.78
C GLU A 82 -19.58 15.82 2.14
N THR A 83 -20.76 16.43 2.27
CA THR A 83 -21.16 17.16 3.48
C THR A 83 -22.13 16.39 4.37
N PHE A 84 -22.77 15.34 3.85
CA PHE A 84 -23.81 14.62 4.57
C PHE A 84 -23.27 13.92 5.84
N PRO A 85 -24.06 13.86 6.93
CA PRO A 85 -23.66 13.19 8.17
C PRO A 85 -23.50 11.67 7.99
N LEU A 86 -22.47 11.09 8.59
CA LEU A 86 -22.22 9.64 8.58
C LEU A 86 -22.79 9.02 9.84
N LYS A 87 -23.84 8.20 9.69
CA LYS A 87 -24.60 7.60 10.79
C LYS A 87 -24.14 6.19 11.17
N HIS A 88 -23.50 5.47 10.25
CA HIS A 88 -23.09 4.09 10.46
C HIS A 88 -21.76 3.99 11.21
N VAL A 89 -21.44 2.76 11.64
CA VAL A 89 -20.06 2.38 11.95
C VAL A 89 -19.35 2.07 10.64
N HIS A 90 -18.20 2.70 10.40
CA HIS A 90 -17.36 2.50 9.23
C HIS A 90 -16.04 1.81 9.59
N VAL A 91 -15.63 0.82 8.80
CA VAL A 91 -14.31 0.20 8.83
C VAL A 91 -13.61 0.52 7.52
N GLN A 92 -12.63 1.44 7.53
CA GLN A 92 -11.92 1.89 6.32
C GLN A 92 -10.58 2.57 6.66
N PHE A 93 -9.72 2.80 5.67
CA PHE A 93 -8.65 3.79 5.76
C PHE A 93 -9.26 5.16 5.48
N ALA A 94 -9.42 6.01 6.50
CA ALA A 94 -10.02 7.34 6.32
C ALA A 94 -8.97 8.44 6.12
N HIS A 95 -7.71 8.15 6.46
CA HIS A 95 -6.58 9.07 6.30
C HIS A 95 -6.86 10.47 6.90
N CYS A 96 -7.40 10.52 8.13
CA CYS A 96 -7.76 11.77 8.81
C CYS A 96 -7.15 11.92 10.22
N TYR A 97 -6.31 10.99 10.67
CA TYR A 97 -5.70 11.06 12.02
C TYR A 97 -4.32 11.69 12.08
N LYS A 98 -3.70 11.96 10.92
CA LYS A 98 -2.35 12.56 10.79
C LYS A 98 -2.41 14.00 10.27
N ARG A 99 -3.55 14.68 10.44
CA ARG A 99 -3.80 16.06 9.98
C ARG A 99 -3.60 16.25 8.47
N GLN A 100 -3.97 15.24 7.69
CA GLN A 100 -4.03 15.35 6.24
C GLN A 100 -4.97 16.49 5.82
N ALA A 101 -4.80 17.06 4.63
CA ALA A 101 -5.65 18.15 4.17
C ALA A 101 -7.14 17.77 4.23
N GLY A 102 -7.96 18.58 4.90
CA GLY A 102 -9.40 18.36 5.05
C GLY A 102 -9.81 17.29 6.07
N TRP A 103 -8.89 16.81 6.90
CA TRP A 103 -9.16 15.79 7.93
C TRP A 103 -10.32 16.17 8.86
N GLU A 104 -10.43 17.46 9.21
CA GLU A 104 -11.47 17.99 10.09
C GLU A 104 -12.87 17.79 9.50
N LYS A 105 -13.01 18.01 8.18
CA LYS A 105 -14.29 17.83 7.48
C LYS A 105 -14.71 16.36 7.43
N VAL A 106 -13.74 15.45 7.30
CA VAL A 106 -14.00 14.00 7.30
C VAL A 106 -14.53 13.56 8.67
N LEU A 107 -13.86 13.93 9.77
CA LEU A 107 -14.29 13.56 11.12
C LEU A 107 -15.60 14.22 11.54
N ALA A 108 -15.80 15.48 11.15
CA ALA A 108 -17.02 16.21 11.47
C ALA A 108 -18.28 15.55 10.90
N ARG A 109 -18.19 14.85 9.75
CA ARG A 109 -19.32 14.08 9.21
C ARG A 109 -19.78 12.97 10.15
N PHE A 110 -18.84 12.24 10.75
CA PHE A 110 -19.17 11.21 11.74
C PHE A 110 -19.76 11.82 13.01
N ALA A 111 -19.15 12.91 13.52
CA ALA A 111 -19.63 13.60 14.70
C ALA A 111 -21.09 14.08 14.54
N ARG A 112 -21.42 14.74 13.42
CA ARG A 112 -22.79 15.21 13.12
C ARG A 112 -23.79 14.07 12.93
N GLY A 113 -23.34 12.90 12.49
CA GLY A 113 -24.19 11.74 12.22
C GLY A 113 -24.32 10.77 13.40
N ASN A 114 -23.60 11.00 14.49
CA ASN A 114 -23.41 10.03 15.58
C ASN A 114 -22.84 8.68 15.10
N GLY A 115 -22.11 8.68 13.98
CA GLY A 115 -21.42 7.50 13.45
C GLY A 115 -20.08 7.25 14.14
N VAL A 116 -19.43 6.14 13.77
CA VAL A 116 -18.14 5.74 14.32
C VAL A 116 -17.19 5.35 13.20
N LEU A 117 -15.94 5.79 13.29
CA LEU A 117 -14.86 5.31 12.42
C LEU A 117 -13.97 4.33 13.19
N LEU A 118 -13.84 3.12 12.65
CA LEU A 118 -12.86 2.11 13.05
C LEU A 118 -11.76 2.06 12.00
N ASP A 119 -10.78 2.96 12.10
CA ASP A 119 -9.79 3.18 11.05
C ASP A 119 -8.82 1.99 10.92
N LEU A 120 -8.78 1.36 9.74
CA LEU A 120 -7.96 0.18 9.40
C LEU A 120 -6.45 0.45 9.58
N GLU A 121 -6.00 1.69 9.44
CA GLU A 121 -4.59 2.06 9.61
C GLU A 121 -4.11 1.86 11.06
N PHE A 122 -5.01 2.01 12.03
CA PHE A 122 -4.70 2.06 13.46
C PHE A 122 -5.17 0.83 14.24
N LEU A 123 -5.72 -0.18 13.56
CA LEU A 123 -6.01 -1.48 14.18
C LEU A 123 -4.69 -2.18 14.55
N THR A 124 -4.46 -2.33 15.86
CA THR A 124 -3.24 -2.89 16.42
C THR A 124 -3.56 -4.00 17.43
N ASP A 125 -2.67 -5.00 17.51
CA ASP A 125 -2.71 -6.02 18.55
C ASP A 125 -2.27 -5.48 19.92
N SER A 126 -2.18 -6.34 20.94
CA SER A 126 -1.76 -5.95 22.29
C SER A 126 -0.31 -5.46 22.38
N ASN A 127 0.52 -5.75 21.38
CA ASN A 127 1.91 -5.32 21.30
C ASN A 127 2.07 -4.05 20.44
N GLY A 128 0.97 -3.45 19.98
CA GLY A 128 0.98 -2.28 19.10
C GLY A 128 1.30 -2.59 17.64
N ARG A 129 1.37 -3.87 17.24
CA ARG A 129 1.61 -4.26 15.85
C ARG A 129 0.31 -4.16 15.07
N ARG A 130 0.35 -3.51 13.90
CA ARG A 130 -0.81 -3.44 12.99
C ARG A 130 -1.29 -4.83 12.58
N VAL A 131 -2.59 -5.08 12.76
CA VAL A 131 -3.21 -6.39 12.53
C VAL A 131 -3.28 -6.76 11.06
N ALA A 132 -3.56 -5.79 10.17
CA ALA A 132 -3.60 -5.96 8.73
C ALA A 132 -2.92 -4.78 8.02
N ALA A 133 -2.10 -5.08 7.02
CA ALA A 133 -1.43 -4.07 6.19
C ALA A 133 -0.98 -4.68 4.87
N PHE A 134 -0.84 -3.84 3.83
CA PHE A 134 -0.42 -4.26 2.49
C PHE A 134 1.10 -4.37 2.31
N GLY A 135 1.87 -4.48 3.39
CA GLY A 135 3.33 -4.33 3.36
C GLY A 135 4.01 -5.28 2.37
N TYR A 136 3.65 -6.57 2.39
CA TYR A 136 4.24 -7.58 1.51
C TYR A 136 4.10 -7.22 0.04
N HIS A 137 2.86 -7.04 -0.44
CA HIS A 137 2.59 -6.70 -1.85
C HIS A 137 3.07 -5.30 -2.23
N ALA A 138 3.25 -4.37 -1.29
CA ALA A 138 3.91 -3.09 -1.57
C ALA A 138 5.37 -3.30 -1.98
N GLY A 139 6.12 -4.09 -1.21
CA GLY A 139 7.51 -4.43 -1.54
C GLY A 139 7.63 -5.30 -2.78
N PHE A 140 6.72 -6.26 -2.96
CA PHE A 140 6.65 -7.12 -4.13
C PHE A 140 6.43 -6.30 -5.40
N ALA A 141 5.42 -5.42 -5.44
CA ALA A 141 5.16 -4.55 -6.58
C ALA A 141 6.27 -3.52 -6.80
N GLY A 142 6.82 -2.94 -5.73
CA GLY A 142 7.92 -1.99 -5.81
C GLY A 142 9.18 -2.58 -6.45
N ALA A 143 9.53 -3.81 -6.04
CA ALA A 143 10.63 -4.53 -6.66
C ALA A 143 10.39 -4.83 -8.15
N ALA A 144 9.14 -5.09 -8.55
CA ALA A 144 8.80 -5.42 -9.92
C ALA A 144 9.01 -4.22 -10.83
N LEU A 145 8.41 -3.09 -10.47
CA LEU A 145 8.59 -1.84 -11.21
C LEU A 145 10.05 -1.40 -11.22
N ALA A 146 10.81 -1.62 -10.14
CA ALA A 146 12.22 -1.27 -10.10
C ALA A 146 13.06 -2.08 -11.10
N ILE A 147 12.80 -3.38 -11.20
CA ILE A 147 13.47 -4.29 -12.14
C ILE A 147 13.04 -4.00 -13.58
N GLU A 148 11.74 -3.80 -13.82
CA GLU A 148 11.22 -3.40 -15.14
C GLU A 148 11.86 -2.09 -15.60
N ASN A 149 11.94 -1.08 -14.73
CA ASN A 149 12.58 0.20 -15.04
C ASN A 149 14.08 0.07 -15.31
N TRP A 150 14.80 -0.73 -14.52
CA TRP A 150 16.23 -1.00 -14.75
C TRP A 150 16.45 -1.59 -16.15
N ALA A 151 15.68 -2.62 -16.50
CA ALA A 151 15.75 -3.22 -17.82
C ALA A 151 15.30 -2.26 -18.93
N TRP A 152 14.29 -1.43 -18.66
CA TRP A 152 13.78 -0.44 -19.60
C TRP A 152 14.83 0.61 -19.96
N GLN A 153 15.47 1.24 -18.97
CA GLN A 153 16.52 2.25 -19.17
C GLN A 153 17.71 1.71 -19.97
N ILE A 154 18.06 0.44 -19.78
CA ILE A 154 19.11 -0.23 -20.57
C ILE A 154 18.69 -0.38 -22.03
N ASN A 155 17.42 -0.69 -22.30
CA ASN A 155 16.92 -0.98 -23.65
C ASN A 155 16.45 0.26 -24.43
N HIS A 156 15.98 1.29 -23.74
CA HIS A 156 15.38 2.50 -24.30
C HIS A 156 16.04 3.73 -23.67
N GLN A 157 17.18 4.15 -24.25
CA GLN A 157 17.88 5.34 -23.78
C GLN A 157 16.99 6.58 -23.94
N ASP A 158 17.00 7.45 -22.93
CA ASP A 158 16.24 8.71 -22.87
C ASP A 158 14.70 8.59 -22.85
N GLU A 159 14.14 7.39 -22.71
CA GLU A 159 12.70 7.17 -22.57
C GLU A 159 12.33 6.80 -21.13
N PRO A 160 11.37 7.48 -20.49
CA PRO A 160 10.86 7.07 -19.18
C PRO A 160 10.09 5.75 -19.29
N LEU A 161 10.01 4.99 -18.18
CA LEU A 161 9.16 3.81 -18.13
C LEU A 161 7.71 4.21 -18.48
N PRO A 162 7.04 3.51 -19.43
CA PRO A 162 5.67 3.83 -19.82
C PRO A 162 4.68 3.58 -18.69
N SER A 163 3.43 3.98 -18.89
CA SER A 163 2.36 3.71 -17.93
C SER A 163 2.19 2.21 -17.68
N VAL A 164 1.86 1.86 -16.44
CA VAL A 164 1.68 0.48 -15.98
C VAL A 164 0.24 0.28 -15.56
N SER A 165 -0.34 -0.87 -15.90
CA SER A 165 -1.67 -1.29 -15.43
C SER A 165 -1.54 -2.36 -14.36
N SER A 166 -2.62 -2.58 -13.59
CA SER A 166 -2.67 -3.69 -12.65
C SER A 166 -2.56 -5.04 -13.36
N TYR A 167 -1.96 -6.01 -12.67
CA TYR A 167 -1.85 -7.37 -13.13
C TYR A 167 -3.02 -8.20 -12.60
N PRO A 168 -3.52 -9.17 -13.39
CA PRO A 168 -4.61 -10.03 -12.94
C PRO A 168 -4.19 -11.01 -11.84
N ASN A 169 -2.89 -11.34 -11.77
CA ASN A 169 -2.31 -12.23 -10.77
C ASN A 169 -0.78 -12.10 -10.69
N GLU A 170 -0.19 -12.69 -9.66
CA GLU A 170 1.27 -12.71 -9.41
C GLU A 170 2.08 -13.40 -10.51
N ASP A 171 1.57 -14.49 -11.10
CA ASP A 171 2.31 -15.26 -12.11
C ASP A 171 2.54 -14.44 -13.39
N ASN A 172 1.54 -13.67 -13.80
CA ASN A 172 1.66 -12.73 -14.92
C ASN A 172 2.72 -11.65 -14.63
N LEU A 173 2.71 -11.06 -13.42
CA LEU A 173 3.73 -10.06 -13.04
C LEU A 173 5.13 -10.68 -13.07
N ILE A 174 5.31 -11.86 -12.48
CA ILE A 174 6.61 -12.53 -12.44
C ILE A 174 7.11 -12.88 -13.84
N ALA A 175 6.22 -13.28 -14.75
CA ALA A 175 6.58 -13.59 -16.12
C ALA A 175 7.15 -12.36 -16.85
N ASP A 176 6.53 -11.19 -16.68
CA ASP A 176 7.01 -9.94 -17.29
C ASP A 176 8.30 -9.45 -16.65
N VAL A 177 8.44 -9.55 -15.33
CA VAL A 177 9.69 -9.21 -14.63
C VAL A 177 10.83 -10.15 -15.04
N LYS A 178 10.57 -11.46 -15.22
CA LYS A 178 11.56 -12.42 -15.75
C LYS A 178 12.06 -12.02 -17.14
N LYS A 179 11.13 -11.62 -18.01
CA LYS A 179 11.45 -11.13 -19.36
C LYS A 179 12.30 -9.86 -19.29
N ALA A 180 11.94 -8.92 -18.41
CA ALA A 180 12.72 -7.70 -18.17
C ALA A 180 14.16 -8.03 -17.71
N ILE A 181 14.32 -8.93 -16.74
CA ILE A 181 15.65 -9.37 -16.27
C ILE A 181 16.46 -9.97 -17.42
N ALA A 182 15.87 -10.86 -18.21
CA ALA A 182 16.57 -11.50 -19.33
C ALA A 182 17.08 -10.47 -20.35
N GLN A 183 16.20 -9.54 -20.77
CA GLN A 183 16.53 -8.50 -21.74
C GLN A 183 17.58 -7.50 -21.20
N GLY A 184 17.41 -7.04 -19.96
CA GLY A 184 18.37 -6.15 -19.30
C GLY A 184 19.72 -6.82 -19.10
N SER A 185 19.74 -8.09 -18.68
CA SER A 185 20.98 -8.83 -18.39
C SER A 185 21.77 -9.16 -19.65
N GLU A 186 21.09 -9.48 -20.76
CA GLU A 186 21.74 -9.71 -22.05
C GLU A 186 22.50 -8.47 -22.51
N LYS A 187 21.89 -7.29 -22.42
CA LYS A 187 22.51 -6.02 -22.86
C LYS A 187 23.53 -5.46 -21.86
N ALA A 188 23.32 -5.66 -20.56
CA ALA A 188 24.26 -5.23 -19.52
C ALA A 188 25.45 -6.19 -19.32
N GLY A 189 25.36 -7.43 -19.82
CA GLY A 189 26.34 -8.49 -19.59
C GLY A 189 26.37 -9.04 -18.16
N LYS A 190 25.37 -8.72 -17.34
CA LYS A 190 25.22 -9.16 -15.94
C LYS A 190 23.78 -9.04 -15.46
N ALA A 191 23.41 -9.87 -14.48
CA ALA A 191 22.16 -9.70 -13.74
C ALA A 191 22.19 -8.45 -12.84
N PRO A 192 21.03 -7.85 -12.51
CA PRO A 192 20.99 -6.67 -11.64
C PRO A 192 21.43 -7.03 -10.22
N LYS A 193 22.16 -6.12 -9.58
CA LYS A 193 22.41 -6.14 -8.13
C LYS A 193 21.38 -5.25 -7.43
N VAL A 194 20.60 -5.82 -6.51
CA VAL A 194 19.48 -5.16 -5.83
C VAL A 194 19.78 -5.04 -4.34
N LEU A 195 19.83 -3.81 -3.84
CA LEU A 195 19.91 -3.53 -2.41
C LEU A 195 18.51 -3.25 -1.85
N ILE A 196 18.13 -3.96 -0.80
CA ILE A 196 16.85 -3.81 -0.11
C ILE A 196 17.14 -3.42 1.33
N ILE A 197 16.77 -2.20 1.74
CA ILE A 197 16.87 -1.74 3.13
C ILE A 197 15.52 -1.92 3.83
N GLY A 198 15.50 -2.57 4.99
CA GLY A 198 14.30 -3.02 5.69
C GLY A 198 13.87 -4.43 5.27
N ALA A 199 14.85 -5.27 4.90
CA ALA A 199 14.65 -6.58 4.30
C ALA A 199 13.91 -7.59 5.20
N LEU A 200 13.94 -7.43 6.53
CA LEU A 200 13.29 -8.35 7.48
C LEU A 200 11.83 -7.99 7.75
N GLY A 201 11.39 -6.79 7.37
CA GLY A 201 10.01 -6.35 7.49
C GLY A 201 9.09 -6.98 6.44
N ARG A 202 7.76 -6.79 6.59
CA ARG A 202 6.76 -7.26 5.61
C ARG A 202 7.07 -6.77 4.19
N CYS A 203 7.37 -5.48 4.04
CA CYS A 203 7.77 -4.89 2.75
C CYS A 203 9.03 -5.54 2.19
N GLY A 204 10.11 -5.57 2.98
CA GLY A 204 11.37 -6.17 2.54
C GLY A 204 11.23 -7.62 2.12
N SER A 205 10.46 -8.40 2.87
CA SER A 205 10.20 -9.81 2.53
C SER A 205 9.49 -9.98 1.17
N GLY A 206 8.53 -9.11 0.83
CA GLY A 206 7.88 -9.13 -0.48
C GLY A 206 8.82 -8.72 -1.62
N ALA A 207 9.66 -7.71 -1.40
CA ALA A 207 10.67 -7.31 -2.38
C ALA A 207 11.71 -8.42 -2.62
N VAL A 208 12.18 -9.07 -1.56
CA VAL A 208 13.10 -10.22 -1.63
C VAL A 208 12.45 -11.41 -2.35
N ASP A 209 11.18 -11.71 -2.04
CA ASP A 209 10.45 -12.81 -2.68
C ASP A 209 10.30 -12.59 -4.18
N LEU A 210 9.87 -11.39 -4.61
CA LEU A 210 9.81 -11.09 -6.04
C LEU A 210 11.18 -11.26 -6.70
N CYS A 211 12.23 -10.61 -6.19
CA CYS A 211 13.57 -10.72 -6.77
C CYS A 211 13.99 -12.18 -6.95
N SER A 212 13.72 -13.01 -5.94
CA SER A 212 14.03 -14.45 -5.97
C SER A 212 13.18 -15.20 -7.00
N ARG A 213 11.86 -15.00 -7.02
CA ARG A 213 10.92 -15.66 -7.95
C ARG A 213 11.12 -15.23 -9.41
N ALA A 214 11.55 -13.99 -9.62
CA ALA A 214 11.87 -13.44 -10.93
C ALA A 214 13.26 -13.88 -11.45
N GLY A 215 14.08 -14.52 -10.61
CA GLY A 215 15.36 -15.11 -11.02
C GLY A 215 16.57 -14.18 -10.87
N VAL A 216 16.50 -13.15 -10.03
CA VAL A 216 17.70 -12.42 -9.61
C VAL A 216 18.60 -13.38 -8.82
N PRO A 217 19.91 -13.52 -9.15
CA PRO A 217 20.82 -14.38 -8.41
C PRO A 217 20.83 -14.03 -6.92
N THR A 218 20.89 -15.04 -6.05
CA THR A 218 20.75 -14.82 -4.60
C THR A 218 21.85 -13.93 -4.04
N GLU A 219 23.07 -14.07 -4.55
CA GLU A 219 24.24 -13.24 -4.24
C GLU A 219 24.09 -11.77 -4.67
N ASN A 220 23.18 -11.49 -5.60
CA ASN A 220 22.88 -10.13 -6.07
C ASN A 220 21.77 -9.45 -5.26
N ILE A 221 21.11 -10.16 -4.35
CA ILE A 221 20.05 -9.61 -3.48
C ILE A 221 20.68 -9.26 -2.13
N LEU A 222 21.08 -8.00 -1.96
CA LEU A 222 21.60 -7.51 -0.69
C LEU A 222 20.43 -7.18 0.25
N ARG A 223 20.36 -7.93 1.36
CA ARG A 223 19.29 -7.82 2.35
C ARG A 223 19.82 -7.07 3.57
N TRP A 224 19.47 -5.80 3.67
CA TRP A 224 19.90 -4.92 4.76
C TRP A 224 18.75 -4.60 5.70
N ASP A 225 19.08 -4.45 6.98
CA ASP A 225 18.16 -4.03 8.01
C ASP A 225 18.89 -3.16 9.06
N MET A 226 18.37 -3.11 10.29
CA MET A 226 18.93 -2.30 11.38
C MET A 226 20.43 -2.56 11.63
N ALA A 227 20.90 -3.80 11.49
CA ALA A 227 22.29 -4.15 11.73
C ALA A 227 23.25 -3.40 10.80
N GLU A 228 22.92 -3.30 9.51
CA GLU A 228 23.74 -2.64 8.51
C GLU A 228 23.55 -1.11 8.53
N THR A 229 22.31 -0.65 8.71
CA THR A 229 21.98 0.78 8.72
C THR A 229 22.45 1.52 9.98
N ALA A 230 22.72 0.82 11.08
CA ALA A 230 23.18 1.41 12.35
C ALA A 230 24.48 2.22 12.24
N LYS A 231 25.31 1.97 11.21
CA LYS A 231 26.54 2.73 10.95
C LYS A 231 26.30 4.18 10.53
N GLY A 232 25.07 4.52 10.12
CA GLY A 232 24.71 5.83 9.58
C GLY A 232 25.14 6.00 8.13
N GLY A 233 24.28 6.60 7.31
CA GLY A 233 24.59 6.90 5.91
C GLY A 233 25.39 8.19 5.71
N PRO A 234 25.68 8.57 4.45
CA PRO A 234 25.26 7.89 3.22
C PRO A 234 25.96 6.54 3.00
N PHE A 235 25.28 5.60 2.35
CA PHE A 235 25.78 4.24 2.14
C PHE A 235 26.36 4.05 0.73
N PRO A 236 27.68 3.81 0.58
CA PRO A 236 28.27 3.50 -0.72
C PRO A 236 27.60 2.31 -1.43
N GLU A 237 27.10 1.34 -0.64
CA GLU A 237 26.44 0.14 -1.16
C GLU A 237 25.16 0.43 -1.96
N ILE A 238 24.50 1.57 -1.71
CA ILE A 238 23.39 2.06 -2.54
C ILE A 238 23.90 2.42 -3.93
N VAL A 239 24.98 3.19 -4.01
CA VAL A 239 25.56 3.72 -5.25
C VAL A 239 26.23 2.61 -6.09
N GLU A 240 26.74 1.57 -5.42
CA GLU A 240 27.36 0.39 -6.01
C GLU A 240 26.36 -0.70 -6.47
N SER A 241 25.09 -0.59 -6.10
CA SER A 241 24.02 -1.49 -6.56
C SER A 241 23.39 -0.94 -7.83
N ASP A 242 22.78 -1.79 -8.65
CA ASP A 242 22.08 -1.35 -9.87
C ASP A 242 20.70 -0.77 -9.51
N ILE A 243 20.07 -1.35 -8.49
CA ILE A 243 18.73 -0.99 -7.97
C ILE A 243 18.81 -0.85 -6.45
N PHE A 244 18.16 0.19 -5.91
CA PHE A 244 17.93 0.35 -4.47
C PHE A 244 16.44 0.38 -4.16
N ILE A 245 15.99 -0.45 -3.22
CA ILE A 245 14.61 -0.52 -2.74
C ILE A 245 14.58 -0.17 -1.24
N ASN A 246 13.87 0.88 -0.87
CA ASN A 246 13.65 1.26 0.52
C ASN A 246 12.30 0.75 1.03
N CYS A 247 12.34 -0.02 2.11
CA CYS A 247 11.18 -0.55 2.82
C CYS A 247 11.07 -0.01 4.27
N ILE A 248 11.80 1.05 4.62
CA ILE A 248 11.76 1.68 5.94
C ILE A 248 11.06 3.05 5.86
N TYR A 249 9.95 3.18 6.58
CA TYR A 249 9.34 4.46 6.91
C TYR A 249 9.90 4.99 8.22
N LEU A 250 10.31 6.27 8.24
CA LEU A 250 10.92 6.89 9.42
C LEU A 250 10.02 7.96 10.03
N SER A 251 9.84 7.88 11.34
CA SER A 251 9.16 8.90 12.15
C SER A 251 10.11 9.95 12.74
N SER A 252 11.42 9.76 12.63
CA SER A 252 12.45 10.65 13.17
C SER A 252 13.61 10.80 12.18
N LYS A 253 14.23 11.98 12.15
CA LYS A 253 15.38 12.23 11.28
C LYS A 253 16.56 11.35 11.67
N ILE A 254 17.13 10.68 10.68
CA ILE A 254 18.42 9.97 10.76
C ILE A 254 19.33 10.51 9.62
N PRO A 255 20.63 10.18 9.60
CA PRO A 255 21.48 10.46 8.45
C PRO A 255 20.88 9.89 7.17
N ASN A 256 20.95 10.66 6.07
CA ASN A 256 20.39 10.22 4.79
C ASN A 256 21.03 8.89 4.37
N PHE A 257 20.24 7.98 3.81
CA PHE A 257 20.75 6.75 3.20
C PHE A 257 21.55 7.08 1.94
N VAL A 258 21.06 8.04 1.15
CA VAL A 258 21.68 8.57 -0.06
C VAL A 258 21.27 10.03 -0.23
N ASP A 259 22.14 10.86 -0.79
CA ASP A 259 21.87 12.25 -1.15
C ASP A 259 22.56 12.64 -2.48
N ILE A 260 22.23 13.81 -3.02
CA ILE A 260 22.79 14.28 -4.31
C ILE A 260 24.34 14.26 -4.31
N PRO A 261 25.06 14.75 -3.27
CA PRO A 261 26.51 14.63 -3.23
C PRO A 261 27.03 13.18 -3.28
N SER A 262 26.39 12.25 -2.57
CA SER A 262 26.80 10.85 -2.58
C SER A 262 26.59 10.14 -3.93
N LEU A 263 25.69 10.66 -4.77
CA LEU A 263 25.42 10.16 -6.13
C LEU A 263 26.42 10.65 -7.17
N ASP A 264 27.15 11.74 -6.88
CA ASP A 264 28.13 12.35 -7.77
C ASP A 264 29.49 11.64 -7.68
N THR A 265 29.52 10.40 -8.18
CA THR A 265 30.72 9.57 -8.25
C THR A 265 30.90 9.03 -9.66
N PRO A 266 32.15 8.99 -10.18
CA PRO A 266 32.40 8.59 -11.57
C PRO A 266 32.03 7.14 -11.89
N ASN A 267 31.85 6.28 -10.88
CA ASN A 267 31.58 4.84 -11.04
C ASN A 267 30.22 4.41 -10.48
N ARG A 268 29.22 5.32 -10.46
CA ARG A 268 27.86 4.97 -10.00
C ARG A 268 27.27 3.89 -10.89
N LYS A 269 26.68 2.86 -10.25
CA LYS A 269 25.93 1.78 -10.92
C LYS A 269 24.43 1.96 -10.76
N LEU A 270 24.02 2.62 -9.68
CA LEU A 270 22.62 2.84 -9.34
C LEU A 270 21.89 3.59 -10.44
N SER A 271 20.85 2.98 -11.01
CA SER A 271 20.02 3.58 -12.06
C SER A 271 18.56 3.73 -11.63
N VAL A 272 18.13 2.94 -10.63
CA VAL A 272 16.76 2.95 -10.12
C VAL A 272 16.73 2.96 -8.59
N VAL A 273 15.95 3.88 -8.04
CA VAL A 273 15.52 3.87 -6.63
C VAL A 273 14.02 3.64 -6.57
N CYS A 274 13.57 2.61 -5.84
CA CYS A 274 12.17 2.46 -5.48
C CYS A 274 12.01 2.73 -4.00
N ASP A 275 11.39 3.85 -3.65
CA ASP A 275 11.05 4.16 -2.27
C ASP A 275 9.62 3.70 -1.98
N VAL A 276 9.48 2.45 -1.51
CA VAL A 276 8.17 1.88 -1.14
C VAL A 276 7.56 2.60 0.05
N SER A 277 8.40 3.29 0.84
CA SER A 277 7.98 4.08 2.00
C SER A 277 7.80 5.56 1.67
N ALA A 278 7.70 5.90 0.37
CA ALA A 278 7.57 7.26 -0.10
C ALA A 278 6.40 7.99 0.57
N ASP A 279 6.73 9.14 1.16
CA ASP A 279 5.79 10.12 1.65
C ASP A 279 6.41 11.50 1.40
N THR A 280 5.91 12.20 0.38
CA THR A 280 6.42 13.52 -0.02
C THR A 280 6.14 14.60 1.03
N THR A 281 5.30 14.31 2.03
CA THR A 281 5.02 15.21 3.15
C THR A 281 5.90 14.94 4.38
N ASN A 282 6.65 13.83 4.39
CA ASN A 282 7.49 13.46 5.51
C ASN A 282 8.82 14.25 5.52
N PRO A 283 9.06 15.15 6.51
CA PRO A 283 10.30 15.92 6.58
C PRO A 283 11.53 15.06 6.92
N ASN A 284 11.31 13.81 7.34
CA ASN A 284 12.35 12.87 7.75
C ASN A 284 12.74 11.87 6.66
N ASN A 285 12.33 12.09 5.41
CA ASN A 285 12.70 11.20 4.29
C ASN A 285 14.23 10.98 4.25
N PRO A 286 14.71 9.72 4.35
CA PRO A 286 16.14 9.41 4.34
C PRO A 286 16.75 9.44 2.93
N ILE A 287 15.94 9.67 1.89
CA ILE A 287 16.33 9.65 0.47
C ILE A 287 15.94 11.00 -0.19
N PRO A 288 16.55 12.13 0.22
CA PRO A 288 16.21 13.47 -0.27
C PRO A 288 16.75 13.73 -1.70
N ILE A 289 16.30 12.94 -2.67
CA ILE A 289 16.69 13.04 -4.10
C ILE A 289 15.47 13.21 -5.02
N TYR A 290 14.26 13.29 -4.46
CA TYR A 290 13.01 13.47 -5.20
C TYR A 290 11.98 14.26 -4.36
N THR A 291 11.02 14.88 -5.04
CA THR A 291 9.91 15.64 -4.42
C THR A 291 8.54 15.26 -4.97
N VAL A 292 8.50 14.39 -5.97
CA VAL A 292 7.28 13.97 -6.68
C VAL A 292 6.84 12.60 -6.17
N ALA A 293 5.56 12.43 -5.87
CA ALA A 293 4.94 11.11 -5.73
C ALA A 293 4.50 10.65 -7.14
N THR A 294 5.15 9.61 -7.66
CA THR A 294 4.83 9.07 -8.99
C THR A 294 3.49 8.32 -8.99
N THR A 295 2.92 8.05 -10.15
CA THR A 295 1.66 7.31 -10.31
C THR A 295 1.83 6.17 -11.30
N PHE A 296 0.89 5.24 -11.40
CA PHE A 296 0.96 4.19 -12.42
C PHE A 296 0.97 4.72 -13.86
N ASP A 297 0.35 5.88 -14.13
CA ASP A 297 0.41 6.54 -15.44
C ASP A 297 1.80 7.14 -15.76
N LYS A 298 2.52 7.56 -14.72
CA LYS A 298 3.88 8.11 -14.81
C LYS A 298 4.73 7.54 -13.66
N PRO A 299 5.22 6.29 -13.80
CA PRO A 299 5.73 5.50 -12.68
C PRO A 299 7.10 5.95 -12.17
N THR A 300 7.81 6.79 -12.94
CA THR A 300 9.17 7.24 -12.61
C THR A 300 9.30 8.75 -12.70
N VAL A 301 10.17 9.32 -11.85
CA VAL A 301 10.67 10.69 -11.96
C VAL A 301 12.20 10.68 -12.08
N PRO A 302 12.82 11.44 -13.00
CA PRO A 302 14.27 11.51 -13.10
C PRO A 302 14.90 12.23 -11.91
N VAL A 303 16.13 11.87 -11.56
CA VAL A 303 16.97 12.58 -10.60
C VAL A 303 18.08 13.28 -11.37
N GLU A 304 18.26 14.59 -11.15
CA GLU A 304 19.32 15.37 -11.80
C GLU A 304 20.70 15.00 -11.23
N VAL A 305 21.52 14.31 -12.02
CA VAL A 305 22.87 13.84 -11.67
C VAL A 305 23.84 14.10 -12.83
N GLN A 306 25.14 14.35 -12.55
CA GLN A 306 26.13 14.74 -13.57
C GLN A 306 26.85 13.56 -14.28
N GLY A 307 26.38 12.32 -14.08
CA GLY A 307 27.06 11.12 -14.62
C GLY A 307 26.09 10.04 -15.08
N GLU A 308 26.64 9.02 -15.73
CA GLU A 308 25.94 7.81 -16.18
C GLU A 308 25.91 6.73 -15.08
N PRO A 309 24.92 5.81 -15.09
CA PRO A 309 23.72 5.78 -15.94
C PRO A 309 22.69 6.85 -15.52
N PRO A 310 21.61 7.14 -16.28
CA PRO A 310 20.53 7.99 -15.79
C PRO A 310 19.91 7.39 -14.52
N LEU A 311 19.52 8.24 -13.57
CA LEU A 311 18.89 7.83 -12.32
C LEU A 311 17.41 8.22 -12.31
N SER A 312 16.54 7.29 -11.94
CA SER A 312 15.13 7.58 -11.73
C SER A 312 14.60 6.99 -10.42
N VAL A 313 13.55 7.62 -9.90
CA VAL A 313 12.88 7.24 -8.66
C VAL A 313 11.45 6.77 -8.96
N ILE A 314 11.05 5.68 -8.31
CA ILE A 314 9.67 5.23 -8.18
C ILE A 314 9.23 5.55 -6.75
N SER A 315 8.18 6.35 -6.61
CA SER A 315 7.63 6.85 -5.34
C SER A 315 6.10 6.75 -5.30
N ILE A 316 5.55 5.67 -5.89
CA ILE A 316 4.11 5.36 -5.89
C ILE A 316 3.67 4.99 -4.47
N ASP A 317 2.69 5.68 -3.91
CA ASP A 317 2.21 5.48 -2.53
C ASP A 317 1.13 4.38 -2.39
N HIS A 318 0.72 3.77 -3.51
CA HIS A 318 -0.29 2.72 -3.58
C HIS A 318 0.16 1.51 -4.40
N LEU A 319 1.46 1.15 -4.31
CA LEU A 319 2.08 -0.01 -4.98
C LEU A 319 1.29 -1.34 -4.92
N PRO A 320 0.62 -1.73 -3.82
CA PRO A 320 -0.15 -2.98 -3.79
C PRO A 320 -1.30 -3.02 -4.80
N SER A 321 -1.73 -1.88 -5.34
CA SER A 321 -2.72 -1.83 -6.42
C SER A 321 -2.21 -2.43 -7.75
N LEU A 322 -0.90 -2.69 -7.88
CA LEU A 322 -0.35 -3.42 -9.02
C LEU A 322 -0.78 -4.89 -9.02
N LEU A 323 -1.01 -5.49 -7.85
CA LEU A 323 -1.51 -6.85 -7.66
C LEU A 323 -2.76 -6.85 -6.77
N PRO A 324 -3.88 -6.30 -7.26
CA PRO A 324 -5.01 -5.99 -6.40
C PRO A 324 -5.68 -7.24 -5.82
N ARG A 325 -5.67 -8.38 -6.54
CA ARG A 325 -6.29 -9.62 -6.07
C ARG A 325 -5.53 -10.20 -4.87
N GLU A 326 -4.25 -10.48 -5.03
CA GLU A 326 -3.41 -11.06 -3.98
C GLU A 326 -3.19 -10.11 -2.81
N ALA A 327 -3.04 -8.81 -3.07
CA ALA A 327 -2.96 -7.81 -2.02
C ALA A 327 -4.25 -7.76 -1.18
N SER A 328 -5.41 -7.91 -1.80
CA SER A 328 -6.70 -7.98 -1.09
C SER A 328 -6.85 -9.28 -0.31
N GLU A 329 -6.48 -10.43 -0.89
CA GLU A 329 -6.53 -11.72 -0.20
C GLU A 329 -5.64 -11.71 1.04
N ALA A 330 -4.38 -11.27 0.92
CA ALA A 330 -3.46 -11.19 2.05
C ALA A 330 -3.99 -10.24 3.14
N PHE A 331 -4.40 -9.03 2.75
CA PHE A 331 -4.94 -8.05 3.69
C PHE A 331 -6.20 -8.54 4.40
N SER A 332 -7.14 -9.11 3.65
CA SER A 332 -8.41 -9.57 4.19
C SER A 332 -8.22 -10.78 5.10
N ASN A 333 -7.30 -11.70 4.77
CA ASN A 333 -6.97 -12.83 5.62
C ASN A 333 -6.30 -12.41 6.94
N ASP A 334 -5.40 -11.42 6.91
CA ASP A 334 -4.82 -10.82 8.13
C ASP A 334 -5.90 -10.15 9.00
N LEU A 335 -6.91 -9.53 8.37
CA LEU A 335 -8.00 -8.84 9.05
C LEU A 335 -9.09 -9.80 9.58
N LEU A 336 -9.27 -10.96 8.95
CA LEU A 336 -10.35 -11.92 9.21
C LEU A 336 -10.48 -12.34 10.69
N PRO A 337 -9.41 -12.67 11.45
CA PRO A 337 -9.52 -13.01 12.87
C PRO A 337 -10.19 -11.93 13.71
N HIS A 338 -10.05 -10.66 13.31
CA HIS A 338 -10.67 -9.52 13.96
C HIS A 338 -12.11 -9.29 13.48
N LEU A 339 -12.37 -9.48 12.18
CA LEU A 339 -13.73 -9.39 11.62
C LEU A 339 -14.66 -10.44 12.23
N LEU A 340 -14.18 -11.65 12.49
CA LEU A 340 -14.94 -12.71 13.17
C LEU A 340 -15.37 -12.36 14.60
N ARG A 341 -14.77 -11.33 15.20
CA ARG A 341 -15.10 -10.80 16.53
C ARG A 341 -15.88 -9.49 16.48
N LEU A 342 -16.11 -8.95 15.29
CA LEU A 342 -16.75 -7.65 15.08
C LEU A 342 -18.19 -7.58 15.61
N LYS A 343 -18.90 -8.70 15.74
CA LYS A 343 -20.22 -8.74 16.41
C LYS A 343 -20.20 -8.17 17.84
N ASP A 344 -19.05 -8.28 18.52
CA ASP A 344 -18.85 -7.85 19.91
C ASP A 344 -17.79 -6.73 20.00
N TRP A 345 -17.65 -5.92 18.93
CA TRP A 345 -16.53 -5.00 18.72
C TRP A 345 -16.28 -4.01 19.87
N ARG A 346 -17.31 -3.55 20.57
CA ARG A 346 -17.13 -2.66 21.75
C ARG A 346 -16.45 -3.35 22.94
N SER A 347 -16.50 -4.68 23.00
CA SER A 347 -15.83 -5.48 24.03
C SER A 347 -14.54 -6.13 23.55
N ASP A 348 -14.31 -6.22 22.24
CA ASP A 348 -13.05 -6.69 21.68
C ASP A 348 -11.95 -5.62 21.85
N PRO A 349 -10.79 -5.95 22.43
CA PRO A 349 -9.76 -4.94 22.71
C PRO A 349 -9.21 -4.22 21.47
N VAL A 350 -9.18 -4.85 20.29
CA VAL A 350 -8.64 -4.23 19.07
C VAL A 350 -9.61 -3.17 18.57
N TRP A 351 -10.90 -3.53 18.47
CA TRP A 351 -11.93 -2.63 18.00
C TRP A 351 -12.25 -1.51 19.01
N ALA A 352 -12.29 -1.81 20.31
CA ALA A 352 -12.49 -0.82 21.36
C ALA A 352 -11.37 0.23 21.41
N ARG A 353 -10.11 -0.18 21.15
CA ARG A 353 -8.99 0.78 21.00
C ARG A 353 -9.20 1.70 19.80
N ALA A 354 -9.69 1.19 18.68
CA ALA A 354 -9.96 1.98 17.49
C ALA A 354 -11.06 3.02 17.74
N GLU A 355 -12.15 2.64 18.42
CA GLU A 355 -13.22 3.56 18.83
C GLU A 355 -12.70 4.64 19.77
N LYS A 356 -11.91 4.25 20.77
CA LYS A 356 -11.31 5.22 21.70
C LYS A 356 -10.46 6.25 20.95
N LEU A 357 -9.60 5.80 20.02
CA LEU A 357 -8.80 6.69 19.19
C LEU A 357 -9.67 7.61 18.33
N PHE A 358 -10.75 7.08 17.75
CA PHE A 358 -11.72 7.90 17.01
C PHE A 358 -12.30 9.01 17.87
N GLN A 359 -12.76 8.69 19.09
CA GLN A 359 -13.33 9.69 20.01
C GLN A 359 -12.28 10.73 20.43
N GLU A 360 -11.05 10.29 20.71
CA GLU A 360 -9.92 11.20 20.97
C GLU A 360 -9.71 12.16 19.80
N LYS A 361 -9.76 11.68 18.55
CA LYS A 361 -9.56 12.51 17.35
C LYS A 361 -10.74 13.46 17.10
N VAL A 362 -11.97 13.01 17.29
CA VAL A 362 -13.17 13.86 17.21
C VAL A 362 -13.11 14.99 18.24
N SER A 363 -12.61 14.73 19.46
CA SER A 363 -12.45 15.77 20.49
C SER A 363 -11.46 16.89 20.12
N THR A 364 -10.65 16.69 19.07
CA THR A 364 -9.72 17.70 18.55
C THR A 364 -10.29 18.54 17.42
N LEU A 365 -11.55 18.31 17.03
CA LEU A 365 -12.22 19.10 16.00
C LEU A 365 -12.34 20.58 16.43
N PRO A 366 -12.11 21.53 15.52
CA PRO A 366 -12.44 22.93 15.76
C PRO A 366 -13.94 23.09 16.03
N GLU A 367 -14.32 24.00 16.94
CA GLU A 367 -15.74 24.31 17.21
C GLU A 367 -16.52 24.71 15.95
N SER A 368 -15.85 25.28 14.95
CA SER A 368 -16.47 25.67 13.67
C SER A 368 -16.94 24.50 12.81
N GLU A 369 -16.52 23.27 13.10
CA GLU A 369 -16.85 22.07 12.30
C GLU A 369 -17.92 21.18 12.95
N LEU A 370 -18.26 21.43 14.23
CA LEU A 370 -19.22 20.64 15.01
C LEU A 370 -20.68 20.94 14.68
#